data_AF-A0A7C2U846-F1
#
_entry.id   AF-A0A7C2U846-F1
#
_cell.length_a   1.000
_cell.length_b   1.000
_cell.length_c   1.000
_cell.angle_alpha   90.00
_cell.angle_beta   90.00
_cell.angle_gamma   90.00
#
_symmetry.space_group_name_H-M   'P 1'
#
loop_
_entity.id
_entity.type
_entity.pdbx_description
1 polymer ?
#
loop_
_entity_poly.entity_id
_entity_poly.type
_entity_poly.pdbx_seq_one_letter_code
_entity_poly.pdbx_strand_id
1 'polypeptide(L)' 'MLKLENPPILVVAGMRWRHPFGIFFYFGRRWRRFRRALLSAEGLLLYQEVVERPRGLLPRTFLALSWWRDRESLKAFY' A
#
# COMPACT_ATOMS: atom_id res chain seq x y z
N MET A 1 7.14 12.33 29.03
CA MET A 1 6.88 11.54 27.82
C MET A 1 6.22 12.48 26.81
N LEU A 2 6.98 12.97 25.82
CA LEU A 2 6.48 13.88 24.79
C LEU A 2 5.48 13.10 23.91
N LYS A 3 4.20 13.44 24.00
CA LYS A 3 3.20 12.97 23.02
C LYS A 3 3.44 13.75 21.75
N LEU A 4 3.78 13.06 20.66
CA LEU A 4 3.73 13.66 19.33
C LEU A 4 2.28 14.06 19.06
N GLU A 5 2.02 15.35 18.87
CA GLU A 5 0.68 15.87 18.56
C GLU A 5 0.14 15.25 17.26
N ASN A 6 1.03 14.88 16.34
CA ASN A 6 0.73 14.17 15.11
C ASN A 6 1.70 13.00 14.91
N PRO A 7 1.36 11.80 15.42
CA PRO A 7 2.23 10.64 15.27
C PRO A 7 2.19 10.11 13.83
N PRO A 8 3.29 9.47 13.38
CA PRO A 8 3.32 8.76 12.11
C PRO A 8 2.24 7.68 12.02
N ILE A 9 1.66 7.51 10.83
CA ILE A 9 0.56 6.57 10.58
C ILE A 9 1.05 5.45 9.67
N LEU A 10 0.86 4.20 10.11
CA LEU A 10 0.99 3.03 9.25
C LEU A 10 -0.40 2.64 8.70
N VAL A 11 -0.55 2.69 7.39
CA VAL A 11 -1.72 2.16 6.68
C VAL A 11 -1.36 0.78 6.12
N VAL A 12 -2.22 -0.19 6.42
CA VAL A 12 -2.11 -1.57 5.92
C VAL A 12 -3.30 -1.85 5.01
N ALA A 13 -3.06 -1.91 3.71
CA ALA A 13 -4.05 -2.23 2.69
C ALA A 13 -3.82 -3.65 2.18
N GLY A 14 -4.68 -4.58 2.59
CA GLY A 14 -4.64 -5.97 2.15
C GLY A 14 -5.68 -6.28 1.08
N MET A 15 -5.32 -7.11 0.10
CA MET A 15 -6.25 -7.70 -0.85
C MET A 15 -5.96 -9.19 -0.97
N ARG A 16 -6.98 -10.01 -0.73
CA ARG A 16 -6.91 -11.46 -0.91
C ARG A 16 -7.69 -11.86 -2.16
N TRP A 17 -7.00 -12.44 -3.11
CA TRP A 17 -7.58 -12.90 -4.37
C TRP A 17 -8.07 -14.34 -4.22
N ARG A 18 -9.37 -14.55 -4.43
CA ARG A 18 -9.92 -15.92 -4.53
C ARG A 18 -9.70 -16.53 -5.91
N HIS A 19 -9.53 -15.70 -6.94
CA HIS A 19 -9.36 -16.11 -8.33
C HIS A 19 -8.01 -15.66 -8.90
N PRO A 20 -7.48 -16.38 -9.91
CA PRO A 20 -6.21 -16.01 -10.56
C PRO A 20 -6.26 -14.63 -11.20
N PHE A 21 -7.45 -14.10 -11.52
CA PHE A 21 -7.61 -12.78 -12.13
C PHE A 21 -7.14 -11.61 -11.26
N GLY A 22 -6.94 -11.82 -9.96
CA GLY A 22 -6.35 -10.82 -9.07
C GLY A 22 -4.95 -10.36 -9.51
N ILE A 23 -4.24 -11.21 -10.23
CA ILE A 23 -2.95 -10.86 -10.83
C ILE A 23 -3.09 -9.71 -11.84
N PHE A 24 -4.17 -9.69 -12.63
CA PHE A 24 -4.39 -8.63 -13.62
C PHE A 24 -4.67 -7.27 -12.97
N PHE A 25 -5.19 -7.24 -11.75
CA PHE A 25 -5.30 -6.00 -10.99
C PHE A 25 -3.91 -5.51 -10.57
N TYR A 26 -3.09 -6.36 -9.95
CA TYR A 26 -1.77 -6.00 -9.44
C TYR A 26 -0.80 -5.57 -10.56
N PHE A 27 -0.76 -6.31 -11.67
CA PHE A 27 0.00 -5.92 -12.87
C PHE A 27 -0.74 -4.89 -13.75
N GLY A 28 -1.98 -4.59 -13.39
CA GLY A 28 -2.86 -3.70 -14.13
C GLY A 28 -2.34 -2.27 -14.18
N ARG A 29 -2.74 -1.55 -15.22
CA ARG A 29 -2.39 -0.13 -15.39
C ARG A 29 -2.90 0.74 -14.24
N ARG A 30 -4.06 0.39 -13.67
CA ARG A 30 -4.67 1.11 -12.54
C ARG A 30 -3.79 1.05 -11.29
N TRP A 31 -3.35 -0.15 -10.88
CA TRP A 31 -2.49 -0.31 -9.72
C TRP A 31 -1.13 0.38 -9.92
N ARG A 32 -0.51 0.20 -11.10
CA ARG A 32 0.76 0.88 -11.42
C ARG A 32 0.67 2.40 -11.35
N ARG A 33 -0.43 3.00 -11.83
CA ARG A 33 -0.65 4.45 -11.75
C ARG A 33 -0.83 4.90 -10.29
N PHE A 34 -1.66 4.19 -9.52
CA PHE A 34 -1.83 4.45 -8.09
C PHE A 34 -0.50 4.40 -7.34
N ARG A 35 0.29 3.34 -7.57
CA ARG A 35 1.61 3.17 -6.93
C ARG A 35 2.57 4.31 -7.25
N ARG A 36 2.58 4.80 -8.49
CA ARG A 36 3.41 5.96 -8.86
C ARG A 36 2.97 7.22 -8.13
N ALA A 37 1.67 7.49 -8.08
CA ALA A 37 1.13 8.65 -7.36
C ALA A 37 1.43 8.57 -5.86
N LEU A 38 1.27 7.37 -5.27
CA LEU A 38 1.59 7.11 -3.86
C LEU A 38 3.07 7.36 -3.57
N LEU A 39 3.98 6.82 -4.39
CA LEU A 39 5.44 7.00 -4.21
C LEU A 39 5.90 8.46 -4.38
N SER A 40 5.11 9.30 -5.04
CA SER A 40 5.36 10.74 -5.14
C SER A 40 4.59 11.57 -4.10
N ALA A 41 3.81 10.94 -3.21
CA ALA A 41 2.98 11.65 -2.26
C ALA A 41 3.82 12.33 -1.18
N GLU A 42 3.52 13.60 -0.92
CA GLU A 42 4.18 14.34 0.15
C GLU A 42 3.83 13.72 1.51
N GLY A 43 4.84 13.58 2.38
CA GLY A 43 4.66 13.00 3.71
C GLY A 43 4.58 11.47 3.74
N LEU A 44 4.69 10.78 2.60
CA LEU A 44 4.99 9.36 2.60
C LEU A 44 6.44 9.14 3.05
N LEU A 45 6.62 8.34 4.10
CA LEU A 45 7.92 7.99 4.65
C LEU A 45 8.45 6.67 4.10
N LEU A 46 7.56 5.67 3.96
CA LEU A 46 7.92 4.34 3.50
C LEU A 46 6.75 3.69 2.77
N TYR A 47 7.05 2.92 1.73
CA TYR A 47 6.09 2.05 1.09
C TYR A 47 6.70 0.66 0.87
N GLN A 48 5.97 -0.37 1.28
CA GLN A 48 6.38 -1.76 1.10
C GLN A 48 5.22 -2.61 0.61
N GLU A 49 5.51 -3.47 -0.36
CA GLU A 49 4.57 -4.46 -0.87
C GLU A 49 5.01 -5.86 -0.43
N VAL A 50 4.12 -6.59 0.23
CA VAL A 50 4.29 -8.00 0.59
C VAL A 50 3.34 -8.81 -0.28
N VAL A 51 3.91 -9.71 -1.08
CA VAL A 51 3.16 -10.56 -1.99
C VAL A 51 3.31 -12.00 -1.53
N GLU A 52 2.24 -12.59 -1.01
CA GLU A 52 2.22 -14.00 -0.66
C GLU A 52 2.06 -14.84 -1.93
N ARG A 53 3.07 -15.67 -2.18
CA ARG A 53 3.06 -16.69 -3.22
C ARG A 53 2.85 -18.04 -2.54
N PRO A 54 1.61 -18.54 -2.42
CA PRO A 54 1.41 -19.93 -2.02
C PRO A 54 2.11 -20.84 -3.03
N ARG A 55 2.35 -22.11 -2.71
CA ARG A 55 3.17 -23.10 -3.47
C ARG A 55 2.86 -23.28 -4.99
N GLY A 56 2.00 -22.48 -5.62
CA GLY A 56 1.80 -22.36 -7.06
C GLY A 56 2.33 -21.04 -7.67
N LEU A 57 2.20 -20.92 -8.99
CA LEU A 57 2.79 -19.83 -9.79
C LEU A 57 2.19 -18.43 -9.59
N LEU A 58 1.00 -18.31 -8.98
CA LEU A 58 0.24 -17.06 -8.96
C LEU A 58 0.08 -16.50 -7.54
N PRO A 59 0.42 -15.21 -7.30
CA PRO A 59 0.25 -14.57 -6.00
C PRO A 59 -1.23 -14.50 -5.61
N ARG A 60 -1.54 -14.89 -4.36
CA ARG A 60 -2.92 -14.92 -3.83
C ARG A 60 -3.22 -13.82 -2.83
N THR A 61 -2.21 -13.30 -2.16
CA THR A 61 -2.38 -12.24 -1.17
C THR A 61 -1.44 -11.10 -1.48
N PHE A 62 -1.98 -9.89 -1.47
CA PHE A 62 -1.25 -8.65 -1.63
C PHE A 62 -1.43 -7.79 -0.38
N LEU A 63 -0.35 -7.32 0.22
CA LEU A 63 -0.35 -6.37 1.32
C LEU A 63 0.49 -5.16 0.91
N ALA A 64 -0.14 -3.99 0.82
CA ALA A 64 0.52 -2.70 0.72
C ALA A 64 0.62 -2.07 2.10
N LEU A 65 1.83 -1.75 2.52
CA LEU A 65 2.15 -1.03 3.74
C LEU A 65 2.62 0.36 3.32
N SER A 66 1.97 1.41 3.81
CA SER A 66 2.41 2.79 3.60
C SER A 66 2.51 3.52 4.93
N TRP A 67 3.70 4.02 5.23
CA TRP A 67 3.99 4.79 6.43
C TRP A 67 3.98 6.28 6.10
N TRP A 68 3.21 7.05 6.84
CA TRP A 68 2.99 8.47 6.63
C TRP A 68 3.49 9.27 7.83
N ARG A 69 3.96 10.49 7.56
CA ARG A 69 4.44 11.43 8.58
C ARG A 69 3.37 11.78 9.59
N ASP A 70 2.14 11.99 9.12
CA ASP A 70 0.99 12.43 9.92
C ASP A 70 -0.33 12.16 9.18
N ARG A 71 -1.44 12.42 9.88
CA ARG A 71 -2.80 12.23 9.35
C ARG A 71 -3.15 13.18 8.22
N GLU A 72 -2.65 14.40 8.25
CA GLU A 72 -2.99 15.42 7.27
C GLU A 72 -2.33 15.13 5.92
N SER A 73 -1.09 14.66 5.93
CA SER A 73 -0.38 14.18 4.74
C SER A 73 -1.12 13.01 4.06
N LEU A 74 -1.63 12.05 4.85
CA LEU A 74 -2.44 10.95 4.33
C LEU A 74 -3.77 11.43 3.74
N LYS A 75 -4.45 12.38 4.39
CA LYS A 75 -5.72 12.94 3.87
C LYS A 75 -5.50 13.72 2.58
N ALA A 76 -4.41 14.48 2.46
CA ALA A 76 -4.11 15.27 1.27
C ALA A 76 -3.87 14.39 0.01
N PHE A 77 -3.52 13.12 0.22
CA PHE A 77 -3.36 12.15 -0.86
C PHE A 77 -4.67 11.51 -1.35
N TYR A 78 -5.70 11.43 -0.50
CA TYR A 78 -6.96 10.71 -0.74
C TYR A 78 -8.06 11.59 -1.33
#